data_AF-A0A6B3LWB8-F1
#
_entry.id   AF-A0A6B3LWB8-F1
#
_cell.length_a   1.000
_cell.length_b   1.000
_cell.length_c   1.000
_cell.angle_alpha   90.00
_cell.angle_beta   90.00
_cell.angle_gamma   90.00
#
_symmetry.space_group_name_H-M   'P 1'
#
loop_
_entity.id
_entity.type
_entity.pdbx_description
1 polymer ?
#
loop_
_entity_poly.entity_id
_entity_poly.type
_entity_poly.pdbx_seq_one_letter_code
_entity_poly.pdbx_strand_id
1 'polypeptide(L)'
;MRYLKLLTILSVLAITLTGCTILTNSFGYKETAENFVNAIMEENYDEAVSLMAMEHELAKGTDIENLKQGLGSLREMVAKNFGTQLTYTFVKTEKTFTTGDNKQIPNTTVLHLQLENEKEFGYFMVLFDDHSQKILNIQLQDVKHAIPGMATFWLFGVLVLAVLAFNIYMVVKVKKSNVTKKWRKYLAIILLNVPTIGWSAVGGFFFKLLNFQFMFGISFSMMGYLNSALAFGIPLGSLYELWKFKNGLYETTDYTATEAIS
;
A
#
# COMPACT_ATOMS: atom_id res chain seq x y z
N MET A 1 34.24 11.28 -7.56
CA MET A 1 33.03 12.14 -7.74
C MET A 1 31.72 11.37 -7.95
N ARG A 2 31.63 10.36 -8.84
CA ARG A 2 30.38 9.63 -9.11
C ARG A 2 29.82 8.85 -7.91
N TYR A 3 30.68 8.22 -7.11
CA TYR A 3 30.30 7.51 -5.87
C TYR A 3 29.91 8.46 -4.73
N LEU A 4 30.52 9.65 -4.67
CA LEU A 4 30.21 10.67 -3.66
C LEU A 4 28.80 11.27 -3.87
N LYS A 5 28.41 11.50 -5.13
CA LYS A 5 27.04 11.91 -5.51
C LYS A 5 26.00 10.82 -5.25
N LEU A 6 26.36 9.56 -5.48
CA LEU A 6 25.48 8.42 -5.18
C LEU A 6 25.27 8.26 -3.68
N LEU A 7 26.34 8.41 -2.89
CA LEU A 7 26.29 8.42 -1.42
C LEU A 7 25.40 9.55 -0.90
N THR A 8 25.54 10.77 -1.41
CA THR A 8 24.68 11.90 -0.97
C THR A 8 23.21 11.69 -1.31
N ILE A 9 22.89 11.15 -2.49
CA ILE A 9 21.50 10.81 -2.84
C ILE A 9 20.96 9.70 -1.92
N LEU A 10 21.77 8.67 -1.64
CA LEU A 10 21.39 7.57 -0.74
C LEU A 10 21.19 8.07 0.71
N SER A 11 22.05 8.99 1.18
CA SER A 11 21.94 9.64 2.47
C SER A 11 20.67 10.48 2.58
N VAL A 12 20.36 11.30 1.57
CA VAL A 12 19.14 12.11 1.55
C VAL A 12 17.90 11.21 1.54
N LEU A 13 17.90 10.13 0.75
CA LEU A 13 16.80 9.16 0.70
C LEU A 13 16.62 8.45 2.05
N ALA A 14 17.73 8.03 2.69
CA ALA A 14 17.70 7.39 4.00
C ALA A 14 17.17 8.33 5.09
N ILE A 15 17.61 9.60 5.10
CA ILE A 15 17.16 10.62 6.06
C ILE A 15 15.66 10.93 5.88
N THR A 16 15.15 10.95 4.64
CA THR A 16 13.71 11.13 4.40
C THR A 16 12.85 9.94 4.86
N LEU A 17 13.43 8.74 4.96
CA LEU A 17 12.74 7.53 5.41
C LEU A 17 12.73 7.39 6.93
N THR A 18 13.84 7.74 7.62
CA THR A 18 13.92 7.69 9.09
C THR A 18 13.13 8.79 9.81
N GLY A 19 12.80 9.89 9.13
CA GLY A 19 11.98 10.97 9.69
C GLY A 19 10.46 10.77 9.60
N CYS A 20 9.97 9.66 9.02
CA CYS A 20 8.54 9.45 8.85
C CYS A 20 7.92 8.88 10.13
N THR A 21 7.60 9.76 11.09
CA THR A 21 6.89 9.43 12.34
C THR A 21 5.57 8.70 12.10
N ILE A 22 4.96 8.90 10.93
CA ILE A 22 3.73 8.21 10.51
C ILE A 22 3.97 6.70 10.36
N LEU A 23 5.11 6.28 9.80
CA LEU A 23 5.40 4.86 9.59
C LEU A 23 5.66 4.14 10.93
N THR A 24 6.46 4.76 11.81
CA THR A 24 6.74 4.22 13.14
C THR A 24 5.48 4.14 14.00
N ASN A 25 4.65 5.18 13.98
CA ASN A 25 3.41 5.20 14.77
C ASN A 25 2.37 4.21 14.23
N SER A 26 2.32 3.97 12.92
CA SER A 26 1.38 3.01 12.31
C SER A 26 1.58 1.58 12.79
N PHE A 27 2.83 1.16 13.04
CA PHE A 27 3.10 -0.16 13.63
C PHE A 27 2.66 -0.25 15.10
N GLY A 28 2.89 0.82 15.88
CA GLY A 28 2.41 0.88 17.26
C GLY A 28 0.87 0.84 17.36
N TYR A 29 0.17 1.60 16.50
CA TYR A 29 -1.30 1.55 16.43
C TYR A 29 -1.82 0.15 16.08
N LYS A 30 -1.14 -0.53 15.16
CA LYS A 30 -1.47 -1.91 14.80
C LYS A 30 -1.39 -2.84 16.02
N GLU A 31 -0.27 -2.81 16.73
CA GLU A 31 -0.04 -3.65 17.91
C GLU A 31 -1.06 -3.35 19.02
N THR A 32 -1.32 -2.07 19.32
CA THR A 32 -2.33 -1.68 20.32
C THR A 32 -3.73 -2.18 19.92
N ALA A 33 -4.11 -2.11 18.64
CA ALA A 33 -5.40 -2.61 18.17
C ALA A 33 -5.49 -4.14 18.26
N GLU A 34 -4.43 -4.87 17.90
CA GLU A 34 -4.39 -6.33 18.02
C GLU A 34 -4.51 -6.78 19.48
N ASN A 35 -3.75 -6.17 20.38
CA ASN A 35 -3.81 -6.45 21.81
C ASN A 35 -5.19 -6.13 22.39
N PHE A 36 -5.81 -5.04 21.95
CA PHE A 36 -7.15 -4.67 22.38
C PHE A 36 -8.21 -5.70 21.96
N VAL A 37 -8.20 -6.14 20.69
CA VAL A 37 -9.16 -7.16 20.23
C VAL A 37 -8.91 -8.49 20.94
N ASN A 38 -7.66 -8.90 21.12
CA ASN A 38 -7.32 -10.12 21.85
C ASN A 38 -7.81 -10.08 23.31
N ALA A 39 -7.56 -8.97 24.01
CA ALA A 39 -8.01 -8.77 25.39
C ALA A 39 -9.54 -8.88 25.51
N ILE A 40 -10.29 -8.33 24.54
CA ILE A 40 -11.75 -8.49 24.48
C ILE A 40 -12.16 -9.94 24.26
N MET A 41 -11.49 -10.64 23.34
CA MET A 41 -11.83 -12.04 23.02
C MET A 41 -11.56 -12.98 24.21
N GLU A 42 -10.51 -12.69 24.99
CA GLU A 42 -10.11 -13.39 26.22
C GLU A 42 -10.89 -12.96 27.47
N GLU A 43 -11.86 -12.05 27.35
CA GLU A 43 -12.64 -11.48 28.48
C GLU A 43 -11.80 -10.66 29.47
N ASN A 44 -10.57 -10.28 29.11
CA ASN A 44 -9.73 -9.38 29.91
C ASN A 44 -10.10 -7.91 29.65
N TYR A 45 -11.28 -7.51 30.10
CA TYR A 45 -11.79 -6.16 29.84
C TYR A 45 -10.99 -5.05 30.54
N ASP A 46 -10.31 -5.34 31.65
CA ASP A 46 -9.43 -4.38 32.32
C ASP A 46 -8.23 -4.01 31.44
N GLU A 47 -7.62 -5.01 30.79
CA GLU A 47 -6.55 -4.78 29.82
C GLU A 47 -7.07 -4.02 28.60
N ALA A 48 -8.23 -4.40 28.06
CA ALA A 48 -8.84 -3.70 26.93
C ALA A 48 -9.08 -2.21 27.26
N VAL A 49 -9.63 -1.89 28.43
CA VAL A 49 -9.83 -0.50 28.88
C VAL A 49 -8.50 0.23 29.07
N SER A 50 -7.44 -0.45 29.51
CA SER A 50 -6.11 0.17 29.68
C SER A 50 -5.48 0.66 28.36
N LEU A 51 -5.85 0.03 27.24
CA LEU A 51 -5.43 0.38 25.88
C LEU A 51 -6.29 1.49 25.25
N MET A 52 -7.38 1.89 25.93
CA MET A 52 -8.23 3.02 25.52
C MET A 52 -7.77 4.34 26.13
N ALA A 53 -7.99 5.44 25.40
CA ALA A 53 -7.60 6.78 25.79
C ALA A 53 -8.59 7.38 26.81
N MET A 54 -8.74 6.75 27.98
CA MET A 54 -9.73 7.13 29.01
C MET A 54 -9.50 8.53 29.61
N GLU A 55 -8.28 9.05 29.51
CA GLU A 55 -7.93 10.40 29.99
C GLU A 55 -8.28 11.50 28.98
N HIS A 56 -8.59 11.13 27.73
CA HIS A 56 -8.94 12.07 26.66
C HIS A 56 -10.26 12.79 26.95
N GLU A 57 -10.42 14.04 26.50
CA GLU A 57 -11.60 14.86 26.80
C GLU A 57 -12.93 14.20 26.43
N LEU A 58 -12.94 13.42 25.33
CA LEU A 58 -14.11 12.68 24.85
C LEU A 58 -14.47 11.46 25.72
N ALA A 59 -13.53 10.95 26.51
CA ALA A 59 -13.72 9.79 27.37
C ALA A 59 -13.88 10.17 28.85
N LYS A 60 -13.60 11.43 29.22
CA LYS A 60 -13.78 11.93 30.59
C LYS A 60 -15.23 11.75 31.04
N GLY A 61 -15.41 11.02 32.15
CA GLY A 61 -16.74 10.74 32.71
C GLY A 61 -17.42 9.49 32.13
N THR A 62 -16.73 8.70 31.29
CA THR A 62 -17.23 7.39 30.86
C THR A 62 -17.31 6.44 32.05
N ASP A 63 -18.47 5.80 32.22
CA ASP A 63 -18.65 4.73 33.19
C ASP A 63 -17.93 3.47 32.71
N ILE A 64 -16.89 3.07 33.44
CA ILE A 64 -16.02 1.93 33.10
C ILE A 64 -16.82 0.63 33.09
N GLU A 65 -17.80 0.44 33.96
CA GLU A 65 -18.58 -0.79 34.03
C GLU A 65 -19.53 -0.92 32.83
N ASN A 66 -20.18 0.19 32.44
CA ASN A 66 -20.98 0.22 31.21
C ASN A 66 -20.10 0.03 29.97
N LEU A 67 -18.89 0.59 29.95
CA LEU A 67 -17.92 0.38 28.87
C LEU A 67 -17.56 -1.10 28.75
N LYS A 68 -17.21 -1.77 29.85
CA LYS A 68 -16.91 -3.21 29.88
C LYS A 68 -18.08 -4.05 29.34
N GLN A 69 -19.31 -3.69 29.69
CA GLN A 69 -20.50 -4.35 29.14
C GLN A 69 -20.62 -4.14 27.61
N GLY A 70 -20.33 -2.94 27.12
CA GLY A 70 -20.25 -2.64 25.69
C GLY A 70 -19.17 -3.45 24.97
N LEU A 71 -18.00 -3.64 25.60
CA LEU A 71 -16.93 -4.51 25.09
C LEU A 71 -17.36 -5.98 25.03
N GLY A 72 -18.13 -6.45 26.02
CA GLY A 72 -18.75 -7.78 25.97
C GLY A 72 -19.70 -7.94 24.78
N SER A 73 -20.51 -6.93 24.49
CA SER A 73 -21.40 -6.93 23.31
C SER A 73 -20.60 -6.93 22.00
N LEU A 74 -19.50 -6.18 21.94
CA LEU A 74 -18.59 -6.18 20.80
C LEU A 74 -17.94 -7.56 20.61
N ARG A 75 -17.49 -8.19 21.69
CA ARG A 75 -16.97 -9.56 21.67
C ARG A 75 -17.97 -10.54 21.08
N GLU A 76 -19.23 -10.52 21.55
CA GLU A 76 -20.28 -11.39 21.02
C GLU A 76 -20.50 -11.17 19.52
N MET A 77 -20.48 -9.91 19.07
CA MET A 77 -20.60 -9.57 17.66
C MET A 77 -19.43 -10.13 16.83
N VAL A 78 -18.20 -10.02 17.33
CA VAL A 78 -17.00 -10.55 16.67
C VAL A 78 -17.04 -12.08 16.65
N ALA A 79 -17.29 -12.72 17.80
CA ALA A 79 -17.35 -14.17 17.94
C ALA A 79 -18.45 -14.79 17.07
N LYS A 80 -19.62 -14.15 16.99
CA LYS A 80 -20.72 -14.60 16.13
C LYS A 80 -20.38 -14.52 14.64
N ASN A 81 -19.66 -13.49 14.24
CA ASN A 81 -19.36 -13.24 12.82
C ASN A 81 -18.11 -13.97 12.33
N PHE A 82 -17.08 -14.06 13.15
CA PHE A 82 -15.75 -14.52 12.76
C PHE A 82 -15.22 -15.68 13.62
N GLY A 83 -15.81 -15.96 14.78
CA GLY A 83 -15.33 -16.98 15.71
C GLY A 83 -14.29 -16.45 16.69
N THR A 84 -13.58 -17.36 17.36
CA THR A 84 -12.61 -17.03 18.43
C THR A 84 -11.16 -17.02 17.96
N GLN A 85 -10.86 -17.67 16.84
CA GLN A 85 -9.52 -17.68 16.24
C GLN A 85 -9.48 -16.66 15.12
N LEU A 86 -8.80 -15.54 15.38
CA LEU A 86 -8.74 -14.41 14.46
C LEU A 86 -7.29 -14.17 14.03
N THR A 87 -7.12 -13.85 12.75
CA THR A 87 -5.86 -13.33 12.21
C THR A 87 -6.05 -11.87 11.82
N TYR A 88 -5.04 -11.05 12.07
CA TYR A 88 -5.09 -9.61 11.87
C TYR A 88 -4.13 -9.17 10.75
N THR A 89 -4.64 -8.36 9.82
CA THR A 89 -3.80 -7.78 8.75
C THR A 89 -3.95 -6.26 8.75
N PHE A 90 -2.82 -5.56 8.83
CA PHE A 90 -2.79 -4.12 8.67
C PHE A 90 -3.18 -3.72 7.24
N VAL A 91 -4.08 -2.76 7.11
CA VAL A 91 -4.56 -2.28 5.81
C VAL A 91 -3.97 -0.91 5.51
N LYS A 92 -4.35 0.10 6.30
CA LYS A 92 -3.87 1.47 6.12
C LYS A 92 -4.09 2.30 7.37
N THR A 93 -3.39 3.42 7.44
CA THR A 93 -3.61 4.50 8.41
C THR A 93 -3.95 5.79 7.69
N GLU A 94 -4.94 6.52 8.20
CA GLU A 94 -5.35 7.83 7.72
C GLU A 94 -5.22 8.83 8.87
N LYS A 95 -4.33 9.81 8.70
CA LYS A 95 -4.12 10.85 9.70
C LYS A 95 -5.00 12.06 9.39
N THR A 96 -5.75 12.51 10.39
CA THR A 96 -6.56 13.72 10.29
C THR A 96 -5.70 14.93 10.68
N PHE A 97 -5.44 15.83 9.72
CA PHE A 97 -4.61 17.03 9.93
C PHE A 97 -5.42 18.31 10.18
N THR A 98 -6.75 18.26 10.23
CA THR A 98 -7.57 19.48 10.30
C THR A 98 -7.61 20.10 11.69
N THR A 99 -7.11 21.33 11.78
CA THR A 99 -7.38 22.32 12.83
C THR A 99 -8.40 23.33 12.28
N GLY A 100 -9.69 23.12 12.57
CA GLY A 100 -10.77 24.03 12.18
C GLY A 100 -12.14 23.48 12.56
N ASP A 101 -13.18 24.32 12.60
CA ASP A 101 -14.54 24.07 13.13
C ASP A 101 -15.34 22.92 12.48
N ASN A 102 -14.73 22.12 11.61
CA ASN A 102 -15.33 20.90 11.11
C ASN A 102 -15.13 19.77 12.11
N LYS A 103 -16.19 18.98 12.32
CA LYS A 103 -16.41 17.91 13.32
C LYS A 103 -15.40 16.76 13.41
N GLN A 104 -14.21 16.87 12.81
CA GLN A 104 -13.15 15.88 12.90
C GLN A 104 -12.19 16.22 14.04
N ILE A 105 -11.94 15.25 14.92
CA ILE A 105 -11.10 15.43 16.11
C ILE A 105 -9.65 15.62 15.65
N PRO A 106 -9.02 16.79 15.89
CA PRO A 106 -7.64 17.04 15.51
C PRO A 106 -6.69 16.06 16.22
N ASN A 107 -5.52 15.80 15.62
CA ASN A 107 -4.50 14.89 16.17
C ASN A 107 -4.97 13.46 16.41
N THR A 108 -5.80 12.96 15.50
CA THR A 108 -6.24 11.57 15.52
C THR A 108 -5.84 10.83 14.24
N THR A 109 -5.58 9.53 14.40
CA THR A 109 -5.27 8.62 13.31
C THR A 109 -6.29 7.50 13.25
N VAL A 110 -6.86 7.24 12.08
CA VAL A 110 -7.73 6.09 11.83
C VAL A 110 -6.89 4.94 11.29
N LEU A 111 -6.90 3.82 12.00
CA LEU A 111 -6.35 2.55 11.55
C LEU A 111 -7.46 1.69 10.95
N HIS A 112 -7.21 1.15 9.77
CA HIS A 112 -8.02 0.07 9.19
C HIS A 112 -7.30 -1.26 9.44
N LEU A 113 -7.94 -2.14 10.22
CA LEU A 113 -7.43 -3.48 10.54
C LEU A 113 -8.36 -4.52 9.94
N GLN A 114 -7.82 -5.42 9.12
CA GLN A 114 -8.56 -6.58 8.63
C GLN A 114 -8.57 -7.66 9.71
N LEU A 115 -9.72 -8.28 9.88
CA LEU A 115 -9.90 -9.50 10.68
C LEU A 115 -10.35 -10.61 9.76
N GLU A 116 -9.78 -11.79 9.93
CA GLU A 116 -10.18 -12.96 9.18
C GLU A 116 -10.20 -14.21 10.04
N ASN A 117 -11.10 -15.11 9.68
CA ASN A 117 -11.05 -16.52 10.08
C ASN A 117 -10.67 -17.38 8.86
N GLU A 118 -10.91 -18.69 8.88
CA GLU A 118 -10.56 -19.55 7.75
C GLU A 118 -11.40 -19.32 6.47
N LYS A 119 -12.53 -18.62 6.54
CA LYS A 119 -13.52 -18.53 5.45
C LYS A 119 -13.90 -17.11 5.07
N GLU A 120 -13.93 -16.20 6.03
CA GLU A 120 -14.52 -14.87 5.92
C GLU A 120 -13.60 -13.83 6.55
N PHE A 121 -13.64 -12.62 6.01
CA PHE A 121 -12.90 -11.48 6.54
C PHE A 121 -13.81 -10.25 6.66
N GLY A 122 -13.41 -9.33 7.52
CA GLY A 122 -14.01 -8.00 7.70
C GLY A 122 -13.00 -6.99 8.21
N TYR A 123 -13.47 -5.81 8.61
CA TYR A 123 -12.58 -4.70 9.00
C TYR A 123 -13.02 -4.00 10.28
N PHE A 124 -12.06 -3.69 11.12
CA PHE A 124 -12.19 -2.67 12.14
C PHE A 124 -11.67 -1.33 11.63
N MET A 125 -12.42 -0.28 11.92
CA MET A 125 -11.92 1.08 11.95
C MET A 125 -11.64 1.45 13.40
N VAL A 126 -10.37 1.70 13.71
CA VAL A 126 -9.91 2.03 15.07
C VAL A 126 -9.38 3.46 15.05
N LEU A 127 -9.99 4.34 15.82
CA LEU A 127 -9.56 5.73 15.97
C LEU A 127 -8.57 5.82 17.14
N PHE A 128 -7.39 6.38 16.89
CA PHE A 128 -6.34 6.60 17.88
C PHE A 128 -6.18 8.07 18.21
N ASP A 129 -5.87 8.35 19.47
CA ASP A 129 -5.28 9.62 19.89
C ASP A 129 -3.77 9.61 19.61
N ASP A 130 -3.26 10.57 18.83
CA ASP A 130 -1.86 10.59 18.44
C ASP A 130 -0.91 10.85 19.63
N HIS A 131 -1.39 11.49 20.70
CA HIS A 131 -0.58 11.82 21.88
C HIS A 131 -0.35 10.61 22.78
N SER A 132 -1.43 9.92 23.18
CA SER A 132 -1.34 8.74 24.04
C SER A 132 -1.09 7.44 23.27
N GLN A 133 -1.29 7.44 21.96
CA GLN A 133 -1.30 6.25 21.10
C GLN A 133 -2.33 5.18 21.53
N LYS A 134 -3.37 5.61 22.26
CA LYS A 134 -4.45 4.77 22.76
C LYS A 134 -5.72 4.92 21.93
N ILE A 135 -6.60 3.93 22.06
CA ILE A 135 -7.84 3.82 21.27
C ILE A 135 -8.88 4.78 21.82
N LEU A 136 -9.39 5.67 20.96
CA LEU A 136 -10.55 6.52 21.25
C LEU A 136 -11.86 5.83 20.93
N ASN A 137 -11.90 5.07 19.84
CA ASN A 137 -13.10 4.41 19.35
C ASN A 137 -12.74 3.23 18.45
N ILE A 138 -13.58 2.19 18.45
CA ILE A 138 -13.47 1.05 17.56
C ILE A 138 -14.83 0.74 16.95
N GLN A 139 -14.86 0.50 15.65
CA GLN A 139 -16.09 0.18 14.92
C GLN A 139 -15.85 -0.97 13.96
N LEU A 140 -16.62 -2.05 14.13
CA LEU A 140 -16.69 -3.12 13.14
C LEU A 140 -17.43 -2.58 11.92
N GLN A 141 -16.80 -2.65 10.76
CA GLN A 141 -17.43 -2.29 9.50
C GLN A 141 -18.33 -3.43 9.05
N ASP A 142 -19.49 -3.09 8.47
CA ASP A 142 -20.48 -4.04 7.95
C ASP A 142 -20.03 -4.64 6.60
N VAL A 143 -18.81 -5.17 6.59
CA VAL A 143 -18.12 -5.68 5.42
C VAL A 143 -17.70 -7.10 5.79
N LYS A 144 -18.63 -8.04 5.63
CA LYS A 144 -18.38 -9.47 5.82
C LYS A 144 -18.32 -10.14 4.45
N HIS A 145 -17.13 -10.56 4.04
CA HIS A 145 -16.90 -11.18 2.74
C HIS A 145 -16.18 -12.51 2.87
N ALA A 146 -16.48 -13.45 1.96
CA ALA A 146 -15.69 -14.67 1.83
C ALA A 146 -14.27 -14.34 1.38
N ILE A 147 -13.27 -15.03 1.95
CA ILE A 147 -11.87 -14.87 1.56
C ILE A 147 -11.74 -15.19 0.07
N PRO A 148 -11.20 -14.26 -0.74
CA PRO A 148 -11.12 -14.46 -2.17
C PRO A 148 -10.09 -15.55 -2.49
N GLY A 149 -10.40 -16.36 -3.51
CA GLY A 149 -9.45 -17.31 -4.07
C GLY A 149 -8.26 -16.57 -4.69
N MET A 150 -7.07 -16.68 -4.08
CA MET A 150 -5.87 -15.97 -4.54
C MET A 150 -5.19 -16.60 -5.77
N ALA A 151 -5.64 -17.76 -6.25
CA ALA A 151 -5.02 -18.46 -7.37
C ALA A 151 -4.98 -17.60 -8.66
N THR A 152 -6.11 -17.00 -9.04
CA THR A 152 -6.19 -16.13 -10.23
C THR A 152 -5.38 -14.85 -10.04
N PHE A 153 -5.35 -14.33 -8.82
CA PHE A 153 -4.53 -13.17 -8.45
C PHE A 153 -3.04 -13.47 -8.70
N TRP A 154 -2.53 -14.62 -8.21
CA TRP A 154 -1.13 -15.00 -8.42
C TRP A 154 -0.80 -15.36 -9.86
N LEU A 155 -1.73 -15.99 -10.58
CA LEU A 155 -1.58 -16.26 -12.01
C LEU A 155 -1.48 -14.95 -12.80
N PHE A 156 -2.25 -13.94 -12.44
CA PHE A 156 -2.12 -12.59 -13.01
C PHE A 156 -0.77 -11.94 -12.65
N GLY A 157 -0.23 -12.23 -11.47
CA GLY A 157 1.11 -11.82 -11.05
C GLY A 157 2.22 -12.27 -12.00
N VAL A 158 2.08 -13.43 -12.65
CA VAL A 158 3.03 -13.90 -13.68
C VAL A 158 3.08 -12.93 -14.87
N LEU A 159 1.93 -12.39 -15.30
CA LEU A 159 1.88 -11.40 -16.38
C LEU A 159 2.53 -10.08 -15.98
N VAL A 160 2.30 -9.62 -14.75
CA VAL A 160 2.94 -8.42 -14.19
C VAL A 160 4.47 -8.58 -14.21
N LEU A 161 4.98 -9.73 -13.75
CA LEU A 161 6.42 -10.03 -13.78
C LEU A 161 6.98 -10.11 -15.20
N ALA A 162 6.22 -10.65 -16.16
CA ALA A 162 6.62 -10.69 -17.56
C ALA A 162 6.79 -9.29 -18.15
N VAL A 163 5.87 -8.37 -17.87
CA VAL A 163 5.97 -6.96 -18.31
C VAL A 163 7.16 -6.26 -17.66
N LEU A 164 7.37 -6.45 -16.37
CA LEU A 164 8.55 -5.93 -15.67
C LEU A 164 9.85 -6.44 -16.31
N ALA A 165 9.96 -7.75 -16.52
CA ALA A 165 11.13 -8.37 -17.15
C ALA A 165 11.35 -7.84 -18.57
N PHE A 166 10.29 -7.64 -19.35
CA PHE A 166 10.37 -7.07 -20.69
C PHE A 166 10.88 -5.62 -20.69
N ASN A 167 10.37 -4.78 -19.79
CA ASN A 167 10.85 -3.41 -19.63
C ASN A 167 12.32 -3.36 -19.19
N ILE A 168 12.74 -4.21 -18.25
CA ILE A 168 14.14 -4.35 -17.85
C ILE A 168 15.01 -4.80 -19.03
N TYR A 169 14.58 -5.81 -19.77
CA TYR A 169 15.27 -6.29 -20.97
C TYR A 169 15.50 -5.16 -21.97
N MET A 170 14.48 -4.34 -22.23
CA MET A 170 14.58 -3.22 -23.16
C MET A 170 15.55 -2.15 -22.68
N VAL A 171 15.58 -1.83 -21.39
CA VAL A 171 16.60 -0.94 -20.82
C VAL A 171 18.01 -1.49 -21.01
N VAL A 172 18.23 -2.78 -20.75
CA VAL A 172 19.53 -3.44 -20.95
C VAL A 172 19.92 -3.42 -22.43
N LYS A 173 18.97 -3.64 -23.35
CA LYS A 173 19.20 -3.59 -24.79
C LYS A 173 19.62 -2.19 -25.25
N VAL A 174 18.90 -1.15 -24.82
CA VAL A 174 19.29 0.26 -25.10
C VAL A 174 20.68 0.56 -24.53
N LYS A 175 20.96 0.11 -23.29
CA LYS A 175 22.26 0.31 -22.64
C LYS A 175 23.40 -0.28 -23.46
N LYS A 176 23.26 -1.52 -23.96
CA LYS A 176 24.27 -2.24 -24.75
C LYS A 176 24.41 -1.76 -26.21
N SER A 177 23.42 -1.04 -26.74
CA SER A 177 23.45 -0.56 -28.13
C SER A 177 24.28 0.72 -28.34
N ASN A 178 24.70 1.02 -29.57
CA ASN A 178 25.42 2.26 -29.94
C ASN A 178 24.48 3.41 -30.33
N VAL A 179 23.25 3.44 -29.81
CA VAL A 179 22.26 4.46 -30.18
C VAL A 179 22.53 5.81 -29.50
N THR A 180 22.31 6.91 -30.22
CA THR A 180 22.40 8.28 -29.66
C THR A 180 21.25 8.57 -28.69
N LYS A 181 21.39 9.58 -27.82
CA LYS A 181 20.31 10.11 -26.93
C LYS A 181 19.57 9.02 -26.12
N LYS A 182 20.31 8.10 -25.47
CA LYS A 182 19.76 6.96 -24.69
C LYS A 182 18.77 7.37 -23.59
N TRP A 183 18.92 8.56 -22.99
CA TRP A 183 18.05 9.02 -21.90
C TRP A 183 16.57 9.13 -22.31
N ARG A 184 16.27 9.59 -23.54
CA ARG A 184 14.88 9.69 -24.04
C ARG A 184 14.21 8.34 -24.14
N LYS A 185 15.01 7.33 -24.50
CA LYS A 185 14.57 5.93 -24.66
C LYS A 185 14.22 5.32 -23.30
N TYR A 186 15.08 5.54 -22.30
CA TYR A 186 14.78 5.14 -20.93
C TYR A 186 13.50 5.81 -20.40
N LEU A 187 13.32 7.10 -20.69
CA LEU A 187 12.12 7.83 -20.30
C LEU A 187 10.86 7.23 -20.95
N ALA A 188 10.91 6.91 -22.26
CA ALA A 188 9.81 6.24 -22.95
C ALA A 188 9.49 4.87 -22.32
N ILE A 189 10.50 4.04 -22.05
CA ILE A 189 10.33 2.72 -21.44
C ILE A 189 9.69 2.80 -20.04
N ILE A 190 10.08 3.79 -19.23
CA ILE A 190 9.61 3.93 -17.85
C ILE A 190 8.22 4.59 -17.79
N LEU A 191 7.95 5.59 -18.61
CA LEU A 191 6.72 6.39 -18.53
C LEU A 191 5.60 5.88 -19.43
N LEU A 192 5.89 5.34 -20.61
CA LEU A 192 4.87 4.98 -21.60
C LEU A 192 4.37 3.55 -21.39
N ASN A 193 3.79 3.30 -20.21
CA ASN A 193 3.16 2.04 -19.84
C ASN A 193 1.65 2.26 -19.60
N VAL A 194 0.87 2.10 -20.66
CA VAL A 194 -0.56 2.46 -20.73
C VAL A 194 -1.20 1.74 -21.94
N PRO A 195 -2.49 1.36 -21.92
CA PRO A 195 -3.43 1.36 -20.80
C PRO A 195 -3.04 0.41 -19.68
N THR A 196 -3.63 0.58 -18.50
CA THR A 196 -3.44 -0.33 -17.36
C THR A 196 -4.47 -1.46 -17.40
N ILE A 197 -3.98 -2.67 -17.18
CA ILE A 197 -4.76 -3.88 -16.95
C ILE A 197 -4.41 -4.39 -15.56
N GLY A 198 -5.39 -4.77 -14.76
CA GLY A 198 -5.12 -5.29 -13.43
C GLY A 198 -6.16 -6.28 -12.92
N TRP A 199 -5.84 -6.83 -11.76
CA TRP A 199 -6.67 -7.74 -11.00
C TRP A 199 -6.65 -7.33 -9.53
N SER A 200 -7.82 -7.14 -8.94
CA SER A 200 -8.03 -6.95 -7.51
C SER A 200 -8.49 -8.25 -6.87
N ALA A 201 -8.09 -8.54 -5.64
CA ALA A 201 -8.43 -9.81 -5.01
C ALA A 201 -9.95 -10.00 -4.82
N VAL A 202 -10.67 -8.93 -4.50
CA VAL A 202 -12.13 -8.97 -4.28
C VAL A 202 -12.94 -8.52 -5.51
N GLY A 203 -12.46 -7.50 -6.24
CA GLY A 203 -13.18 -6.94 -7.39
C GLY A 203 -12.84 -7.59 -8.74
N GLY A 204 -11.87 -8.51 -8.78
CA GLY A 204 -11.44 -9.18 -10.00
C GLY A 204 -10.75 -8.25 -11.00
N PHE A 205 -10.92 -8.57 -12.29
CA PHE A 205 -10.30 -7.86 -13.41
C PHE A 205 -10.74 -6.40 -13.50
N PHE A 206 -9.81 -5.50 -13.81
CA PHE A 206 -10.10 -4.12 -14.16
C PHE A 206 -9.22 -3.60 -15.30
N PHE A 207 -9.76 -2.62 -16.03
CA PHE A 207 -9.07 -1.94 -17.13
C PHE A 207 -9.18 -0.43 -16.94
N LYS A 208 -8.06 0.28 -17.08
CA LYS A 208 -8.02 1.74 -17.02
C LYS A 208 -7.29 2.28 -18.25
N LEU A 209 -8.01 3.00 -19.09
CA LEU A 209 -7.50 3.49 -20.37
C LEU A 209 -6.33 4.47 -20.19
N LEU A 210 -6.51 5.49 -19.34
CA LEU A 210 -5.51 6.52 -19.05
C LEU A 210 -5.05 6.40 -17.60
N ASN A 211 -4.30 5.35 -17.32
CA ASN A 211 -3.58 5.20 -16.06
C ASN A 211 -2.16 4.77 -16.38
N PHE A 212 -1.20 5.63 -16.06
CA PHE A 212 0.20 5.40 -16.36
C PHE A 212 0.84 4.64 -15.20
N GLN A 213 1.37 3.45 -15.49
CA GLN A 213 2.10 2.68 -14.50
C GLN A 213 3.56 3.11 -14.47
N PHE A 214 3.83 4.13 -13.65
CA PHE A 214 5.19 4.54 -13.31
C PHE A 214 5.82 3.47 -12.38
N MET A 215 7.10 3.14 -12.55
CA MET A 215 7.80 1.93 -12.03
C MET A 215 7.86 0.75 -13.01
N PHE A 216 8.37 0.96 -14.23
CA PHE A 216 8.51 -0.09 -15.25
C PHE A 216 7.19 -0.80 -15.58
N GLY A 217 6.09 -0.05 -15.56
CA GLY A 217 4.81 -0.54 -16.05
C GLY A 217 4.08 -1.47 -15.09
N ILE A 218 4.39 -1.48 -13.79
CA ILE A 218 3.69 -2.33 -12.82
C ILE A 218 3.23 -1.54 -11.60
N SER A 219 2.12 -1.97 -10.99
CA SER A 219 1.68 -1.57 -9.66
C SER A 219 1.27 -2.78 -8.85
N PHE A 220 1.59 -2.75 -7.57
CA PHE A 220 1.31 -3.81 -6.62
C PHE A 220 0.86 -3.19 -5.30
N SER A 221 -0.19 -3.75 -4.71
CA SER A 221 -0.63 -3.47 -3.35
C SER A 221 -1.04 -4.79 -2.69
N MET A 222 -0.55 -5.04 -1.48
CA MET A 222 -0.96 -6.14 -0.61
C MET A 222 -1.21 -5.61 0.80
N MET A 223 -2.37 -4.98 0.96
CA MET A 223 -2.79 -4.33 2.20
C MET A 223 -4.21 -4.80 2.55
N GLY A 224 -4.32 -6.05 3.00
CA GLY A 224 -5.60 -6.76 3.15
C GLY A 224 -6.25 -7.15 1.80
N TYR A 225 -7.29 -7.97 1.83
CA TYR A 225 -7.94 -8.51 0.62
C TYR A 225 -8.59 -7.42 -0.24
N LEU A 226 -9.32 -6.46 0.36
CA LEU A 226 -9.97 -5.39 -0.42
C LEU A 226 -8.99 -4.50 -1.17
N ASN A 227 -7.82 -4.21 -0.59
CA ASN A 227 -6.81 -3.34 -1.20
C ASN A 227 -5.67 -4.13 -1.84
N SER A 228 -5.81 -5.46 -1.96
CA SER A 228 -4.87 -6.28 -2.71
C SER A 228 -5.14 -6.16 -4.20
N ALA A 229 -4.19 -5.60 -4.93
CA ALA A 229 -4.30 -5.43 -6.37
C ALA A 229 -2.95 -5.55 -7.07
N LEU A 230 -2.98 -6.18 -8.24
CA LEU A 230 -1.89 -6.29 -9.18
C LEU A 230 -2.30 -5.58 -10.46
N ALA A 231 -1.43 -4.78 -11.03
CA ALA A 231 -1.68 -4.20 -12.33
C ALA A 231 -0.39 -4.05 -13.12
N PHE A 232 -0.53 -4.05 -14.45
CA PHE A 232 0.52 -3.68 -15.36
C PHE A 232 -0.02 -2.75 -16.44
N GLY A 233 0.82 -1.84 -16.91
CA GLY A 233 0.57 -1.05 -18.10
C GLY A 233 1.09 -1.78 -19.33
N ILE A 234 0.36 -1.71 -20.46
CA ILE A 234 0.91 -2.20 -21.72
C ILE A 234 2.20 -1.42 -22.01
N PRO A 235 3.35 -2.09 -22.22
CA PRO A 235 4.66 -1.44 -22.27
C PRO A 235 4.93 -0.81 -23.63
N LEU A 236 4.11 0.16 -24.03
CA LEU A 236 4.16 0.82 -25.34
C LEU A 236 5.52 1.45 -25.61
N GLY A 237 6.17 2.04 -24.62
CA GLY A 237 7.52 2.61 -24.77
C GLY A 237 8.55 1.55 -25.16
N SER A 238 8.54 0.41 -24.47
CA SER A 238 9.41 -0.72 -24.78
C SER A 238 9.10 -1.36 -26.12
N LEU A 239 7.81 -1.50 -26.46
CA LEU A 239 7.38 -2.02 -27.76
C LEU A 239 7.84 -1.11 -28.91
N TYR A 240 7.67 0.21 -28.75
CA TYR A 240 8.12 1.20 -29.73
C TYR A 240 9.63 1.16 -29.93
N GLU A 241 10.40 1.14 -28.84
CA GLU A 241 11.86 1.09 -28.93
C GLU A 241 12.34 -0.23 -29.56
N LEU A 242 11.68 -1.35 -29.23
CA LEU A 242 11.95 -2.66 -29.84
C LEU A 242 11.68 -2.66 -31.34
N TRP A 243 10.56 -2.08 -31.77
CA TRP A 243 10.22 -1.94 -33.18
C TRP A 243 11.29 -1.13 -33.92
N LYS A 244 11.74 0.00 -33.36
CA LYS A 244 12.83 0.79 -33.96
C LYS A 244 14.15 0.01 -34.03
N PHE A 245 14.48 -0.78 -33.00
CA PHE A 245 15.69 -1.64 -33.03
C PHE A 245 15.61 -2.68 -34.15
N LYS A 246 14.46 -3.32 -34.33
CA LYS A 246 14.28 -4.35 -35.35
C LYS A 246 14.36 -3.79 -36.77
N ASN A 247 13.95 -2.54 -36.97
CA ASN A 247 13.95 -1.89 -38.28
C ASN A 247 15.21 -1.03 -38.55
N GLY A 248 16.20 -1.04 -37.65
CA GLY A 248 17.44 -0.26 -37.84
C GLY A 248 17.23 1.27 -37.82
N LEU A 249 16.14 1.76 -37.22
CA LEU A 249 15.72 3.17 -37.28
C LEU A 249 16.43 4.08 -36.26
N TYR A 250 17.64 3.72 -35.84
CA TYR A 250 18.41 4.51 -34.88
C TYR A 250 19.66 5.08 -35.52
N GLU A 251 19.84 6.38 -35.30
CA GLU A 251 21.15 7.02 -35.44
C GLU A 251 22.13 6.38 -34.46
N THR A 252 23.27 5.92 -34.99
CA THR A 252 24.37 5.38 -34.19
C THR A 252 25.37 6.48 -33.86
N THR A 253 26.07 6.33 -32.74
CA THR A 253 27.12 7.27 -32.31
C THR A 253 28.27 7.39 -33.31
N ASP A 254 28.49 6.35 -34.13
CA ASP A 254 29.58 6.29 -35.09
C ASP A 254 29.34 7.22 -36.29
N TYR A 255 28.07 7.41 -36.69
CA TYR A 255 27.69 8.31 -37.79
C TYR A 255 27.89 9.80 -37.44
N THR A 256 27.63 10.18 -36.19
CA THR A 256 27.78 11.57 -35.73
C THR A 256 29.24 12.00 -35.55
N ALA A 257 30.19 11.07 -35.44
CA ALA A 257 31.61 11.39 -35.31
C ALA A 257 32.25 11.75 -36.67
N THR A 258 31.71 11.22 -37.78
CA THR A 258 32.26 11.43 -39.12
C THR A 258 31.90 12.80 -39.71
N GLU A 259 30.72 13.35 -39.37
CA GLU A 259 30.30 14.69 -39.84
C GLU A 259 30.91 15.85 -39.03
N ALA A 260 31.48 15.60 -37.84
CA ALA A 260 32.11 16.64 -37.02
C ALA A 260 33.57 16.95 -37.42
N ILE A 261 34.11 16.25 -38.43
CA ILE A 261 35.51 16.37 -38.90
C ILE A 261 35.60 16.98 -40.31
N SER A 262 34.46 17.30 -40.95
CA SER A 262 34.40 17.97 -42.27
C SER A 262 34.16 19.47 -42.15
#